data_AF-A0A2C9CBG3-F1
#
_entry.id   AF-A0A2C9CBG3-F1
#
_cell.length_a   1.000
_cell.length_b   1.000
_cell.length_c   1.000
_cell.angle_alpha   90.00
_cell.angle_beta   90.00
_cell.angle_gamma   90.00
#
_symmetry.space_group_name_H-M   'P 1'
#
loop_
_entity.id
_entity.type
_entity.pdbx_description
1 polymer ?
#
loop_
_entity_poly.entity_id
_entity_poly.type
_entity_poly.pdbx_seq_one_letter_code
_entity_poly.pdbx_strand_id
1 'polypeptide(L)'
;MLRKYQYIKFMEHGRYFCLQQSPFMLFCVLFFKKNSIRPNNGIGLKKCSIRWIKRKIREYISYFHGNIFTFISFVKYKFGIQKIGSLVELPFYGQTCVLVNKGYKIFNIRSGVAIKVYRNNVDIPTITKEVECLKNGALFDFAPSISRINIKERWCEEEYISGAKDHSNNPRDSKILLKKFYKDIVPCLESLILRQFPIKKHTINYIYEIKNTLVSGNLLRKELGVKNIDKILSFFHLMGERVHSEDSSLIFLVLTHGDFCPANMLNTRHGLKVIDWESATFRSALFDFYSYFFFRTLHQKLPLDKLSAEIETALPYLITKLDAITPAVSGSLKSFERIYRWFFYIERIFMLVVRERYDTKLDIMDTILSYIEVFNSYEEIYAENAEKMQK
;
A
#
# COMPACT_ATOMS: atom_id res chain seq x y z
N MET A 1 4.22 37.06 -2.35
CA MET A 1 5.14 35.93 -2.57
C MET A 1 4.92 34.92 -1.44
N LEU A 2 4.51 33.68 -1.73
CA LEU A 2 4.29 32.68 -0.68
C LEU A 2 5.63 32.38 0.03
N ARG A 3 5.62 32.41 1.36
CA ARG A 3 6.79 32.07 2.18
C ARG A 3 7.21 30.63 1.87
N LYS A 4 8.47 30.43 1.48
CA LYS A 4 9.04 29.10 1.26
C LYS A 4 9.76 28.60 2.52
N TYR A 5 9.72 27.28 2.73
CA TYR A 5 10.40 26.58 3.80
C TYR A 5 11.47 25.67 3.22
N GLN A 6 12.62 25.64 3.87
CA GLN A 6 13.80 24.95 3.42
C GLN A 6 13.92 23.61 4.14
N TYR A 7 13.96 22.52 3.38
CA TYR A 7 14.07 21.17 3.89
C TYR A 7 15.39 20.56 3.45
N ILE A 8 16.18 20.08 4.40
CA ILE A 8 17.49 19.48 4.14
C ILE A 8 17.44 17.96 4.26
N LYS A 9 18.02 17.27 3.28
CA LYS A 9 18.11 15.81 3.27
C LYS A 9 19.26 15.35 4.17
N PHE A 10 19.02 14.39 5.04
CA PHE A 10 20.11 13.66 5.71
C PHE A 10 20.38 12.36 4.96
N MET A 11 21.67 12.06 4.79
CA MET A 11 22.16 10.84 4.17
C MET A 11 21.48 9.63 4.85
N GLU A 12 21.09 8.63 4.05
CA GLU A 12 20.56 7.29 4.40
C GLU A 12 19.05 7.04 4.48
N HIS A 13 18.16 8.01 4.76
CA HIS A 13 16.74 7.66 5.02
C HIS A 13 15.69 8.28 4.09
N GLY A 14 16.11 9.02 3.06
CA GLY A 14 15.16 9.65 2.12
C GLY A 14 14.22 10.68 2.79
N ARG A 15 14.57 11.14 3.99
CA ARG A 15 13.83 12.12 4.76
C ARG A 15 14.53 13.46 4.78
N TYR A 16 13.73 14.51 4.83
CA TYR A 16 14.19 15.87 4.96
C TYR A 16 13.63 16.50 6.24
N PHE A 17 14.33 17.49 6.78
CA PHE A 17 13.89 18.23 7.97
C PHE A 17 13.91 19.72 7.68
N CYS A 18 12.88 20.42 8.15
CA CYS A 18 12.72 21.86 7.93
C CYS A 18 13.76 22.65 8.74
N LEU A 19 14.61 23.46 8.09
CA LEU A 19 15.62 24.30 8.73
C LEU A 19 15.00 25.40 9.60
N GLN A 20 13.78 25.83 9.29
CA GLN A 20 13.06 26.84 10.06
C GLN A 20 12.59 26.33 11.44
N GLN A 21 12.56 25.01 11.70
CA GLN A 21 12.21 24.50 13.03
C GLN A 21 13.34 24.74 14.05
N SER A 22 13.02 24.89 15.34
CA SER A 22 14.05 25.01 16.38
C SER A 22 14.76 23.67 16.61
N PRO A 23 16.05 23.67 17.04
CA PRO A 23 16.73 22.45 17.43
C PRO A 23 15.95 21.66 18.49
N PHE A 24 15.38 22.36 19.48
CA PHE A 24 14.53 21.73 20.49
C PHE A 24 13.36 20.94 19.88
N MET A 25 12.65 21.49 18.88
CA MET A 25 11.57 20.77 18.21
C MET A 25 12.08 19.52 17.48
N LEU A 26 13.22 19.60 16.82
CA LEU A 26 13.82 18.42 16.19
C LEU A 26 14.19 17.37 17.24
N PHE A 27 14.78 17.78 18.35
CA PHE A 27 15.10 16.90 19.47
C PHE A 27 13.84 16.17 19.99
N CYS A 28 12.75 16.91 20.24
CA CYS A 28 11.47 16.29 20.62
C CYS A 28 10.95 15.29 19.59
N VAL A 29 11.08 15.60 18.30
CA VAL A 29 10.67 14.73 17.20
C VAL A 29 11.51 13.45 17.12
N LEU A 30 12.81 13.53 17.37
CA LEU A 30 13.71 12.37 17.30
C LEU A 30 13.61 11.46 18.53
N PHE A 31 13.42 12.02 19.73
CA PHE A 31 13.57 11.27 20.99
C PHE A 31 12.26 11.01 21.76
N PHE A 32 11.25 11.89 21.69
CA PHE A 32 10.11 11.85 22.63
C PHE A 32 8.76 11.52 22.00
N LYS A 33 8.48 11.96 20.77
CA LYS A 33 7.31 11.44 20.07
C LYS A 33 7.60 9.98 19.71
N LYS A 34 6.65 9.06 19.94
CA LYS A 34 6.66 7.69 19.36
C LYS A 34 7.17 7.87 17.94
N ASN A 35 8.43 7.51 17.68
CA ASN A 35 9.13 8.12 16.56
C ASN A 35 8.53 7.54 15.28
N SER A 36 7.51 8.20 14.77
CA SER A 36 6.82 7.83 13.54
C SER A 36 7.73 8.03 12.33
N ILE A 37 8.86 8.71 12.54
CA ILE A 37 9.94 8.82 11.57
C ILE A 37 10.75 7.52 11.50
N ARG A 38 10.78 6.72 12.57
CA ARG A 38 11.42 5.41 12.63
C ARG A 38 10.65 4.52 13.61
N PRO A 39 9.48 3.99 13.21
CA PRO A 39 8.69 3.14 14.09
C PRO A 39 9.56 1.95 14.50
N ASN A 40 9.74 1.76 15.81
CA ASN A 40 10.47 0.62 16.33
C ASN A 40 9.55 -0.61 16.18
N ASN A 41 9.75 -1.40 15.13
CA ASN A 41 8.94 -2.58 14.78
C ASN A 41 9.14 -3.78 15.74
N GLY A 42 9.59 -3.52 16.97
CA GLY A 42 10.22 -4.50 17.85
C GLY A 42 9.32 -5.19 18.88
N ILE A 43 7.99 -5.08 18.81
CA ILE A 43 7.10 -5.65 19.82
C ILE A 43 6.58 -7.01 19.35
N GLY A 44 7.46 -7.99 19.34
CA GLY A 44 7.08 -9.40 19.38
C GLY A 44 7.58 -9.98 20.69
N LEU A 45 6.66 -10.48 21.53
CA LEU A 45 6.96 -11.22 22.76
C LEU A 45 7.69 -12.53 22.39
N LYS A 46 9.00 -12.47 22.14
CA LYS A 46 9.85 -13.65 22.08
C LYS A 46 10.41 -13.91 23.48
N LYS A 47 10.58 -15.18 23.84
CA LYS A 47 11.25 -15.59 25.09
C LYS A 47 12.50 -14.74 25.29
N CYS A 48 12.57 -14.03 26.41
CA CYS A 48 13.66 -13.11 26.78
C CYS A 48 14.97 -13.88 26.98
N SER A 49 15.66 -14.22 25.89
CA SER A 49 17.03 -14.69 25.98
C SER A 49 17.98 -13.51 26.19
N ILE A 50 19.07 -13.71 26.93
CA ILE A 50 20.11 -12.69 27.13
C ILE A 50 20.62 -12.18 25.77
N ARG A 51 20.72 -13.06 24.76
CA ARG A 51 21.08 -12.68 23.38
C ARG A 51 20.08 -11.69 22.77
N TRP A 52 18.78 -11.92 22.95
CA TRP A 52 17.73 -11.01 22.47
C TRP A 52 17.80 -9.65 23.16
N ILE A 53 18.02 -9.62 24.48
CA ILE A 53 18.18 -8.38 25.26
C ILE A 53 19.40 -7.59 24.77
N LYS A 54 20.57 -8.23 24.64
CA LYS A 54 21.79 -7.60 24.10
C LYS A 54 21.57 -7.02 22.70
N ARG A 55 20.86 -7.75 21.82
CA ARG A 55 20.51 -7.26 20.49
C ARG A 55 19.59 -6.03 20.57
N LYS A 56 18.57 -6.04 21.43
CA LYS A 56 17.65 -4.90 21.62
C LYS A 56 18.36 -3.67 22.17
N ILE A 57 19.26 -3.84 23.12
CA ILE A 57 20.11 -2.75 23.62
C ILE A 57 20.97 -2.19 22.48
N ARG A 58 21.61 -3.05 21.68
CA ARG A 58 22.41 -2.61 20.52
C ARG A 58 21.57 -1.86 19.48
N GLU A 59 20.38 -2.35 19.16
CA GLU A 59 19.42 -1.67 18.27
C GLU A 59 19.04 -0.30 18.83
N TYR A 60 18.75 -0.21 20.13
CA TYR A 60 18.41 1.06 20.80
C TYR A 60 19.59 2.04 20.81
N ILE A 61 20.79 1.58 21.15
CA ILE A 61 22.02 2.38 21.11
C ILE A 61 22.28 2.90 19.69
N SER A 62 22.27 2.00 18.69
CA SER A 62 22.46 2.38 17.28
C SER A 62 21.44 3.44 16.83
N TYR A 63 20.17 3.24 17.18
CA TYR A 63 19.10 4.20 16.91
C TYR A 63 19.35 5.55 17.60
N PHE A 64 19.73 5.53 18.87
CA PHE A 64 20.02 6.74 19.66
C PHE A 64 21.22 7.51 19.08
N HIS A 65 22.31 6.82 18.74
CA HIS A 65 23.46 7.41 18.05
C HIS A 65 23.07 8.02 16.70
N GLY A 66 22.26 7.32 15.89
CA GLY A 66 21.75 7.85 14.62
C GLY A 66 20.92 9.12 14.77
N ASN A 67 20.09 9.19 15.81
CA ASN A 67 19.33 10.39 16.15
C ASN A 67 20.23 11.54 16.63
N ILE A 68 21.23 11.28 17.48
CA ILE A 68 22.22 12.27 17.89
C ILE A 68 22.95 12.83 16.67
N PHE A 69 23.42 11.96 15.78
CA PHE A 69 24.13 12.37 14.57
C PHE A 69 23.24 13.24 13.67
N THR A 70 21.97 12.87 13.52
CA THR A 70 20.98 13.66 12.77
C THR A 70 20.78 15.04 13.41
N PHE A 71 20.66 15.09 14.74
CA PHE A 71 20.49 16.33 15.50
C PHE A 71 21.71 17.25 15.38
N ILE A 72 22.92 16.73 15.60
CA ILE A 72 24.17 17.49 15.48
C ILE A 72 24.32 18.04 14.05
N SER A 73 24.09 17.19 13.04
CA SER A 73 24.17 17.59 11.64
C SER A 73 23.15 18.69 11.33
N PHE A 74 21.92 18.59 11.83
CA PHE A 74 20.91 19.64 11.69
C PHE A 74 21.36 20.97 12.29
N VAL A 75 21.92 20.96 13.50
CA VAL A 75 22.45 22.16 14.16
C VAL A 75 23.57 22.78 13.31
N LYS A 76 24.51 21.97 12.80
CA LYS A 76 25.58 22.45 11.92
C LYS A 76 25.04 23.13 10.65
N TYR A 77 24.04 22.52 9.99
CA TYR A 77 23.42 23.13 8.82
C TYR A 77 22.63 24.40 9.15
N LYS A 78 21.89 24.40 10.26
CA LYS A 78 21.07 25.54 10.69
C LYS A 78 21.91 26.78 10.97
N PHE A 79 23.10 26.61 11.56
CA PHE A 79 24.01 27.70 11.90
C PHE A 79 25.11 27.93 10.85
N GLY A 80 25.00 27.33 9.65
CA GLY A 80 25.94 27.57 8.55
C GLY A 80 27.35 26.99 8.76
N ILE A 81 27.54 26.12 9.74
CA ILE A 81 28.83 25.45 10.04
C ILE A 81 29.18 24.43 8.94
N GLN A 82 28.17 23.86 8.28
CA GLN A 82 28.34 22.88 7.20
C GLN A 82 27.54 23.26 5.96
N LYS A 83 28.13 23.07 4.77
CA LYS A 83 27.45 23.30 3.49
C LYS A 83 26.33 22.29 3.25
N ILE A 84 25.15 22.78 2.90
CA ILE A 84 23.97 21.96 2.62
C ILE A 84 24.16 21.25 1.27
N GLY A 85 24.18 19.91 1.27
CA GLY A 85 24.35 19.13 0.04
C GLY A 85 23.05 18.95 -0.76
N SER A 86 21.90 18.79 -0.08
CA SER A 86 20.60 18.62 -0.74
C SER A 86 19.52 19.40 0.01
N LEU A 87 18.94 20.36 -0.70
CA LEU A 87 17.92 21.28 -0.23
C LEU A 87 16.68 21.15 -1.13
N VAL A 88 15.50 21.15 -0.54
CA VAL A 88 14.25 21.38 -1.27
C VAL A 88 13.47 22.51 -0.61
N GLU A 89 12.92 23.39 -1.43
CA GLU A 89 12.04 24.46 -0.97
C GLU A 89 10.57 24.04 -1.18
N LEU A 90 9.76 24.15 -0.12
CA LEU A 90 8.35 23.78 -0.15
C LEU A 90 7.48 24.90 0.43
N PRO A 91 6.21 25.05 -0.02
CA PRO A 91 5.35 26.16 0.40
C PRO A 91 4.78 26.02 1.81
N PHE A 92 4.89 24.85 2.45
CA PHE A 92 4.33 24.59 3.78
C PHE A 92 5.38 24.24 4.82
N TYR A 93 5.09 24.62 6.06
CA TYR A 93 5.87 24.23 7.24
C TYR A 93 5.43 22.86 7.77
N GLY A 94 6.41 22.06 8.13
CA GLY A 94 6.28 20.79 8.85
C GLY A 94 7.63 20.40 9.41
N GLN A 95 7.66 19.50 10.40
CA GLN A 95 8.91 19.13 11.06
C GLN A 95 9.79 18.26 10.15
N THR A 96 9.16 17.43 9.30
CA THR A 96 9.87 16.56 8.34
C THR A 96 9.07 16.46 7.04
N CYS A 97 9.75 16.15 5.94
CA CYS A 97 9.08 15.74 4.71
C CYS A 97 9.79 14.54 4.09
N VAL A 98 9.09 13.82 3.23
CA VAL A 98 9.63 12.69 2.46
C VAL A 98 9.24 12.82 1.00
N LEU A 99 10.10 12.32 0.12
CA LEU A 99 9.81 12.26 -1.30
C LEU A 99 8.89 11.07 -1.60
N VAL A 100 7.66 11.35 -2.02
CA VAL A 100 6.64 10.35 -2.37
C VAL A 100 6.41 10.31 -3.88
N ASN A 101 5.53 9.40 -4.33
CA ASN A 101 5.07 9.39 -5.71
C ASN A 101 4.52 10.77 -6.11
N LYS A 102 4.93 11.27 -7.28
CA LYS A 102 4.53 12.58 -7.86
C LYS A 102 4.83 13.84 -7.01
N GLY A 103 5.47 13.75 -5.84
CA GLY A 103 5.52 14.89 -4.92
C GLY A 103 6.36 14.74 -3.66
N TYR A 104 6.14 15.65 -2.73
CA TYR A 104 6.69 15.63 -1.37
C TYR A 104 5.54 15.55 -0.37
N LYS A 105 5.66 14.71 0.66
CA LYS A 105 4.71 14.63 1.77
C LYS A 105 5.34 15.26 3.00
N ILE A 106 4.80 16.39 3.44
CA ILE A 106 5.24 17.19 4.57
C ILE A 106 4.43 16.78 5.79
N PHE A 107 5.10 16.46 6.90
CA PHE A 107 4.45 16.06 8.14
C PHE A 107 4.55 17.18 9.16
N ASN A 108 3.43 17.84 9.43
CA ASN A 108 3.31 18.78 10.54
C ASN A 108 2.70 18.04 11.74
N ILE A 109 3.57 17.36 12.46
CA ILE A 109 3.27 16.53 13.64
C ILE A 109 2.72 17.38 14.80
N ARG A 110 2.96 18.70 14.81
CA ARG A 110 2.40 19.58 15.84
C ARG A 110 0.92 19.84 15.60
N SER A 111 0.52 20.11 14.36
CA SER A 111 -0.88 20.34 14.01
C SER A 111 -1.63 19.05 13.66
N GLY A 112 -0.96 17.90 13.60
CA GLY A 112 -1.60 16.63 13.29
C GLY A 112 -2.03 16.52 11.83
N VAL A 113 -1.28 17.14 10.89
CA VAL A 113 -1.60 17.07 9.45
C VAL A 113 -0.40 16.60 8.62
N ALA A 114 -0.70 15.95 7.50
CA ALA A 114 0.22 15.63 6.43
C ALA A 114 -0.20 16.37 5.16
N ILE A 115 0.73 17.04 4.49
CA ILE A 115 0.47 17.85 3.29
C ILE A 115 1.24 17.24 2.13
N LYS A 116 0.56 16.76 1.09
CA LYS A 116 1.20 16.34 -0.16
C LYS A 116 1.27 17.54 -1.09
N VAL A 117 2.48 17.89 -1.54
CA VAL A 117 2.76 18.92 -2.54
C VAL A 117 3.25 18.22 -3.80
N TYR A 118 2.52 18.37 -4.90
CA TYR A 118 2.86 17.75 -6.18
C TYR A 118 3.96 18.55 -6.89
N ARG A 119 4.81 17.84 -7.65
CA ARG A 119 5.87 18.49 -8.42
C ARG A 119 5.29 19.25 -9.63
N ASN A 120 6.06 20.23 -10.12
CA ASN A 120 5.64 21.08 -11.24
C ASN A 120 5.46 20.33 -12.57
N ASN A 121 6.01 19.13 -12.70
CA ASN A 121 5.90 18.29 -13.90
C ASN A 121 4.70 17.33 -13.87
N VAL A 122 3.90 17.29 -12.80
CA VAL A 122 2.73 16.39 -12.69
C VAL A 122 1.49 17.13 -13.16
N ASP A 123 0.93 16.75 -14.30
CA ASP A 123 -0.21 17.44 -14.90
C ASP A 123 -1.44 17.51 -13.99
N ILE A 124 -2.26 18.56 -14.19
CA ILE A 124 -3.46 18.81 -13.37
C ILE A 124 -4.46 17.65 -13.44
N PRO A 125 -4.77 17.05 -14.60
CA PRO A 125 -5.64 15.86 -14.66
C PRO A 125 -5.16 14.71 -13.76
N THR A 126 -3.86 14.41 -13.75
CA THR A 126 -3.26 13.38 -12.88
C THR A 126 -3.44 13.73 -11.39
N ILE A 127 -3.28 15.00 -11.01
CA ILE A 127 -3.52 15.47 -9.63
C ILE A 127 -5.00 15.33 -9.26
N THR A 128 -5.91 15.77 -10.14
CA THR A 128 -7.35 15.70 -9.93
C THR A 128 -7.81 14.26 -9.70
N LYS A 129 -7.37 13.33 -10.54
CA LYS A 129 -7.70 11.90 -10.41
C LYS A 129 -7.24 11.34 -9.07
N GLU A 130 -6.03 11.66 -8.64
CA GLU A 130 -5.51 11.18 -7.36
C GLU A 130 -6.26 11.78 -6.17
N VAL A 131 -6.58 13.08 -6.22
CA VAL A 131 -7.38 13.74 -5.19
C VAL A 131 -8.77 13.14 -5.10
N GLU A 132 -9.37 12.72 -6.21
CA GLU A 132 -10.65 11.99 -6.21
C GLU A 132 -10.53 10.64 -5.51
N CYS A 133 -9.47 9.87 -5.78
CA CYS A 133 -9.16 8.63 -5.05
C CYS A 133 -9.05 8.87 -3.54
N LEU A 134 -8.32 9.92 -3.12
CA LEU A 134 -8.19 10.30 -1.72
C LEU A 134 -9.55 10.65 -1.10
N LYS A 135 -10.38 11.45 -1.81
CA LYS A 135 -11.73 11.81 -1.34
C LYS A 135 -12.60 10.58 -1.11
N ASN A 136 -12.56 9.60 -2.02
CA ASN A 136 -13.28 8.35 -1.87
C ASN A 136 -12.79 7.56 -0.65
N GLY A 137 -11.48 7.54 -0.40
CA GLY A 137 -10.89 6.94 0.79
C GLY A 137 -11.30 7.62 2.09
N ALA A 138 -11.34 8.95 2.11
CA ALA A 138 -11.70 9.75 3.29
C ALA A 138 -13.15 9.54 3.78
N LEU A 139 -13.97 8.82 3.01
CA LEU A 139 -15.33 8.42 3.41
C LEU A 139 -15.35 7.27 4.42
N PHE A 140 -14.22 6.65 4.72
CA PHE A 140 -14.10 5.53 5.64
C PHE A 140 -13.51 5.97 6.98
N ASP A 141 -14.09 5.48 8.08
CA ASP A 141 -13.60 5.80 9.43
C ASP A 141 -12.18 5.29 9.70
N PHE A 142 -11.71 4.31 8.92
CA PHE A 142 -10.34 3.80 9.00
C PHE A 142 -9.36 4.53 8.07
N ALA A 143 -9.79 5.52 7.30
CA ALA A 143 -8.90 6.35 6.48
C ALA A 143 -8.48 7.65 7.21
N PRO A 144 -7.44 8.35 6.72
CA PRO A 144 -7.20 9.75 7.08
C PRO A 144 -8.33 10.65 6.55
N SER A 145 -8.77 11.59 7.37
CA SER A 145 -9.66 12.66 6.89
C SER A 145 -8.90 13.65 6.01
N ILE A 146 -9.56 14.21 4.99
CA ILE A 146 -9.02 15.29 4.17
C ILE A 146 -9.53 16.62 4.72
N SER A 147 -8.63 17.52 5.07
CA SER A 147 -8.99 18.84 5.60
C SER A 147 -9.06 19.90 4.50
N ARG A 148 -8.12 19.90 3.56
CA ARG A 148 -8.01 20.95 2.54
C ARG A 148 -7.41 20.43 1.24
N ILE A 149 -7.85 20.99 0.12
CA ILE A 149 -7.36 20.65 -1.22
C ILE A 149 -7.20 21.95 -2.01
N ASN A 150 -6.08 22.09 -2.72
CA ASN A 150 -5.95 23.09 -3.77
C ASN A 150 -5.23 22.48 -4.99
N ILE A 151 -6.02 22.05 -5.98
CA ILE A 151 -5.49 21.44 -7.21
C ILE A 151 -4.70 22.46 -8.02
N LYS A 152 -5.15 23.72 -8.08
CA LYS A 152 -4.47 24.80 -8.83
C LYS A 152 -3.09 25.09 -8.25
N GLU A 153 -2.97 25.11 -6.92
CA GLU A 153 -1.70 25.26 -6.21
C GLU A 153 -0.97 23.93 -5.98
N ARG A 154 -1.52 22.81 -6.47
CA ARG A 154 -0.90 21.49 -6.50
C ARG A 154 -0.58 20.95 -5.10
N TRP A 155 -1.54 21.00 -4.17
CA TRP A 155 -1.39 20.39 -2.86
C TRP A 155 -2.71 19.87 -2.26
N CYS A 156 -2.60 18.91 -1.34
CA CYS A 156 -3.69 18.45 -0.48
C CYS A 156 -3.19 18.24 0.96
N GLU A 157 -4.04 18.50 1.94
CA GLU A 157 -3.81 18.33 3.37
C GLU A 157 -4.77 17.25 3.91
N GLU A 158 -4.20 16.28 4.60
CA GLU A 158 -4.90 15.16 5.24
C GLU A 158 -4.46 15.02 6.71
N GLU A 159 -5.24 14.26 7.48
CA GLU A 159 -4.91 13.90 8.85
C GLU A 159 -3.58 13.15 8.92
N TYR A 160 -2.73 13.56 9.86
CA TYR A 160 -1.54 12.81 10.18
C TYR A 160 -1.87 11.65 11.14
N ILE A 161 -1.78 10.42 10.64
CA ILE A 161 -2.01 9.23 11.45
C ILE A 161 -0.73 8.81 12.20
N SER A 162 -0.80 8.85 13.53
CA SER A 162 0.24 8.30 14.40
C SER A 162 -0.09 6.86 14.80
N GLY A 163 0.64 5.90 14.24
CA GLY A 163 0.48 4.48 14.54
C GLY A 163 1.72 3.65 14.23
N ALA A 164 1.76 2.42 14.74
CA ALA A 164 2.79 1.46 14.39
C ALA A 164 2.39 0.72 13.10
N LYS A 165 3.33 0.54 12.16
CA LYS A 165 3.06 -0.24 10.95
C LYS A 165 2.64 -1.67 11.31
N ASP A 166 1.65 -2.19 10.59
CA ASP A 166 1.24 -3.59 10.73
C ASP A 166 2.23 -4.56 10.06
N HIS A 167 3.10 -4.03 9.19
CA HIS A 167 4.12 -4.80 8.51
C HIS A 167 5.31 -5.20 9.40
N SER A 168 5.71 -6.47 9.28
CA SER A 168 6.99 -7.01 9.74
C SER A 168 7.70 -7.76 8.61
N ASN A 169 9.03 -7.79 8.63
CA ASN A 169 9.81 -8.55 7.63
C ASN A 169 9.60 -10.07 7.73
N ASN A 170 9.28 -10.56 8.94
CA ASN A 170 8.94 -11.96 9.14
C ASN A 170 7.43 -12.15 9.04
N PRO A 171 6.96 -13.28 8.48
CA PRO A 171 5.55 -13.59 8.45
C PRO A 171 5.04 -13.83 9.87
N ARG A 172 3.82 -13.36 10.12
CA ARG A 172 3.11 -13.66 11.36
C ARG A 172 2.69 -15.12 11.36
N ASP A 173 2.63 -15.69 12.56
CA ASP A 173 1.96 -16.95 12.81
C ASP A 173 0.50 -16.88 12.32
N SER A 174 0.03 -17.94 11.64
CA SER A 174 -1.27 -17.98 10.99
C SER A 174 -2.43 -17.80 11.96
N LYS A 175 -2.35 -18.32 13.19
CA LYS A 175 -3.40 -18.13 14.20
C LYS A 175 -3.50 -16.68 14.64
N ILE A 176 -2.35 -16.03 14.84
CA ILE A 176 -2.29 -14.60 15.19
C ILE A 176 -2.81 -13.74 14.02
N LEU A 177 -2.40 -14.07 12.79
CA LEU A 177 -2.88 -13.40 11.59
C LEU A 177 -4.40 -13.51 11.46
N LEU A 178 -4.96 -14.71 11.47
CA LEU A 178 -6.39 -14.94 11.28
C LEU A 178 -7.22 -14.25 12.36
N LYS A 179 -6.78 -14.29 13.63
CA LYS A 179 -7.41 -13.51 14.71
C LYS A 179 -7.44 -12.02 14.39
N LYS A 180 -6.35 -11.46 13.87
CA LYS A 180 -6.31 -10.05 13.45
C LYS A 180 -7.20 -9.82 12.23
N PHE A 181 -7.16 -10.71 11.24
CA PHE A 181 -7.94 -10.62 10.03
C PHE A 181 -9.44 -10.51 10.37
N TYR A 182 -9.97 -11.42 11.17
CA TYR A 182 -11.37 -11.42 11.58
C TYR A 182 -11.78 -10.18 12.39
N LYS A 183 -10.89 -9.70 13.26
CA LYS A 183 -11.21 -8.59 14.18
C LYS A 183 -11.07 -7.22 13.51
N ASP A 184 -9.96 -7.00 12.80
CA ASP A 184 -9.54 -5.67 12.35
C ASP A 184 -9.67 -5.49 10.83
N ILE A 185 -9.54 -6.57 10.04
CA ILE A 185 -9.46 -6.48 8.57
C ILE A 185 -10.83 -6.70 7.91
N VAL A 186 -11.56 -7.71 8.35
CA VAL A 186 -12.90 -8.03 7.81
C VAL A 186 -13.85 -6.82 7.88
N PRO A 187 -13.94 -6.06 8.99
CA PRO A 187 -14.80 -4.86 9.03
C PRO A 187 -14.43 -3.79 7.99
N CYS A 188 -13.14 -3.65 7.67
CA CYS A 188 -12.69 -2.74 6.62
C CYS A 188 -13.11 -3.24 5.23
N LEU A 189 -12.94 -4.54 4.95
CA LEU A 189 -13.34 -5.16 3.68
C LEU A 189 -14.86 -5.10 3.47
N GLU A 190 -15.64 -5.38 4.52
CA GLU A 190 -17.10 -5.22 4.51
C GLU A 190 -17.47 -3.78 4.17
N SER A 191 -16.87 -2.80 4.85
CA SER A 191 -17.13 -1.38 4.59
C SER A 191 -16.83 -1.01 3.14
N LEU A 192 -15.69 -1.44 2.59
CA LEU A 192 -15.31 -1.19 1.19
C LEU A 192 -16.34 -1.74 0.20
N ILE A 193 -16.79 -2.98 0.43
CA ILE A 193 -17.79 -3.66 -0.40
C ILE A 193 -19.17 -2.97 -0.32
N LEU A 194 -19.53 -2.45 0.85
CA LEU A 194 -20.88 -1.92 1.12
C LEU A 194 -21.01 -0.41 0.88
N ARG A 195 -19.91 0.35 0.83
CA ARG A 195 -19.96 1.83 0.85
C ARG A 195 -20.73 2.45 -0.31
N GLN A 196 -20.60 1.85 -1.48
CA GLN A 196 -21.29 2.23 -2.72
C GLN A 196 -21.92 0.97 -3.30
N PHE A 197 -23.03 1.13 -4.02
CA PHE A 197 -23.71 0.00 -4.66
C PHE A 197 -22.71 -0.74 -5.58
N PRO A 198 -22.48 -2.05 -5.34
CA PRO A 198 -21.60 -2.83 -6.18
C PRO A 198 -22.03 -2.78 -7.65
N ILE A 199 -21.07 -2.50 -8.54
CA ILE A 199 -21.31 -2.40 -9.98
C ILE A 199 -21.26 -3.82 -10.55
N LYS A 200 -22.37 -4.29 -11.10
CA LYS A 200 -22.39 -5.57 -11.82
C LYS A 200 -21.71 -5.40 -13.18
N LYS A 201 -20.84 -6.34 -13.53
CA LYS A 201 -20.13 -6.32 -14.80
C LYS A 201 -19.97 -7.71 -15.37
N HIS A 202 -20.19 -7.84 -16.68
CA HIS A 202 -19.84 -9.06 -17.39
C HIS A 202 -18.33 -9.23 -17.41
N THR A 203 -17.87 -10.44 -17.06
CA THR A 203 -16.46 -10.81 -16.98
C THR A 203 -15.70 -10.45 -18.26
N ILE A 204 -16.25 -10.83 -19.41
CA ILE A 204 -15.68 -10.61 -20.74
C ILE A 204 -15.48 -9.11 -21.03
N ASN A 205 -16.52 -8.30 -20.81
CA ASN A 205 -16.46 -6.86 -21.03
C ASN A 205 -15.39 -6.21 -20.15
N TYR A 206 -15.28 -6.64 -18.89
CA TYR A 206 -14.28 -6.09 -17.99
C TYR A 206 -12.85 -6.42 -18.41
N ILE A 207 -12.60 -7.64 -18.87
CA ILE A 207 -11.29 -8.03 -19.42
C ILE A 207 -10.95 -7.22 -20.66
N TYR A 208 -11.91 -7.03 -21.57
CA TYR A 208 -11.68 -6.22 -22.77
C TYR A 208 -11.31 -4.78 -22.42
N GLU A 209 -11.96 -4.18 -21.43
CA GLU A 209 -11.58 -2.82 -20.98
C GLU A 209 -10.14 -2.76 -20.44
N ILE A 210 -9.72 -3.75 -19.64
CA ILE A 210 -8.34 -3.82 -19.13
C ILE A 210 -7.35 -3.99 -20.29
N LYS A 211 -7.61 -4.92 -21.21
CA LYS A 211 -6.77 -5.17 -22.40
C LYS A 211 -6.68 -3.92 -23.28
N ASN A 212 -7.81 -3.28 -23.57
CA ASN A 212 -7.84 -2.06 -24.38
C ASN A 212 -7.06 -0.93 -23.71
N THR A 213 -7.14 -0.79 -22.39
CA THR A 213 -6.35 0.22 -21.66
C THR A 213 -4.84 -0.03 -21.76
N LEU A 214 -4.41 -1.29 -21.72
CA LEU A 214 -3.00 -1.66 -21.92
C LEU A 214 -2.51 -1.29 -23.32
N VAL A 215 -3.30 -1.59 -24.36
CA VAL A 215 -2.97 -1.34 -25.77
C VAL A 215 -3.02 0.15 -26.08
N SER A 216 -4.15 0.80 -25.85
CA SER A 216 -4.35 2.23 -26.18
C SER A 216 -3.47 3.16 -25.36
N GLY A 217 -3.09 2.75 -24.15
CA GLY A 217 -2.23 3.55 -23.27
C GLY A 217 -0.74 3.52 -23.64
N ASN A 218 -0.33 2.70 -24.63
CA ASN A 218 1.09 2.40 -24.92
C ASN A 218 1.86 2.10 -23.62
N LEU A 219 1.22 1.39 -22.68
CA LEU A 219 1.75 1.20 -21.32
C LEU A 219 2.91 0.21 -21.30
N LEU A 220 3.10 -0.57 -22.37
CA LEU A 220 4.21 -1.47 -22.56
C LEU A 220 5.16 -0.84 -23.58
N ARG A 221 6.15 -0.05 -23.12
CA ARG A 221 7.14 0.58 -24.00
C ARG A 221 8.13 -0.45 -24.54
N LYS A 222 8.59 -0.27 -25.79
CA LYS A 222 9.70 -1.03 -26.41
C LYS A 222 11.04 -0.91 -25.66
N GLU A 223 11.18 0.07 -24.76
CA GLU A 223 12.37 0.26 -23.90
C GLU A 223 12.48 -0.83 -22.82
N LEU A 224 11.38 -1.51 -22.51
CA LEU A 224 11.36 -2.68 -21.65
C LEU A 224 11.85 -3.87 -22.48
N GLY A 225 12.86 -4.61 -22.01
CA GLY A 225 13.41 -5.74 -22.76
C GLY A 225 12.29 -6.66 -23.28
N VAL A 226 12.28 -6.91 -24.59
CA VAL A 226 11.18 -7.58 -25.33
C VAL A 226 10.65 -8.81 -24.60
N LYS A 227 11.55 -9.65 -24.07
CA LYS A 227 11.22 -10.89 -23.34
C LYS A 227 10.33 -10.69 -22.10
N ASN A 228 10.49 -9.59 -21.37
CA ASN A 228 9.70 -9.34 -20.15
C ASN A 228 8.29 -8.87 -20.49
N ILE A 229 8.15 -8.06 -21.55
CA ILE A 229 6.85 -7.65 -22.09
C ILE A 229 6.08 -8.88 -22.56
N ASP A 230 6.73 -9.78 -23.30
CA ASP A 230 6.10 -11.00 -23.81
C ASP A 230 5.53 -11.84 -22.67
N LYS A 231 6.28 -12.03 -21.58
CA LYS A 231 5.79 -12.75 -20.39
C LYS A 231 4.52 -12.11 -19.80
N ILE A 232 4.49 -10.78 -19.70
CA ILE A 232 3.31 -10.05 -19.18
C ILE A 232 2.11 -10.21 -20.11
N LEU A 233 2.32 -10.06 -21.42
CA LEU A 233 1.25 -10.21 -22.42
C LEU A 233 0.73 -11.65 -22.46
N SER A 234 1.61 -12.65 -22.45
CA SER A 234 1.25 -14.06 -22.35
C SER A 234 0.46 -14.34 -21.08
N PHE A 235 0.83 -13.72 -19.95
CA PHE A 235 0.07 -13.85 -18.71
C PHE A 235 -1.36 -13.28 -18.84
N PHE A 236 -1.51 -12.06 -19.37
CA PHE A 236 -2.84 -11.47 -19.62
C PHE A 236 -3.68 -12.27 -20.60
N HIS A 237 -3.04 -12.83 -21.64
CA HIS A 237 -3.71 -13.71 -22.59
C HIS A 237 -4.22 -14.96 -21.88
N LEU A 238 -3.33 -15.72 -21.22
CA LEU A 238 -3.65 -16.96 -20.52
C LEU A 238 -4.77 -16.76 -19.47
N MET A 239 -4.66 -15.75 -18.61
CA MET A 239 -5.70 -15.46 -17.61
C MET A 239 -7.00 -14.99 -18.26
N GLY A 240 -6.91 -14.22 -19.34
CA GLY A 240 -8.07 -13.79 -20.11
C GLY A 240 -8.86 -14.95 -20.70
N GLU A 241 -8.17 -15.94 -21.28
CA GLU A 241 -8.79 -17.16 -21.81
C GLU A 241 -9.44 -17.99 -20.70
N ARG A 242 -8.77 -18.14 -19.55
CA ARG A 242 -9.34 -18.84 -18.38
C ARG A 242 -10.64 -18.21 -17.90
N VAL A 243 -10.71 -16.88 -17.83
CA VAL A 243 -11.96 -16.21 -17.45
C VAL A 243 -13.01 -16.32 -18.55
N HIS A 244 -12.61 -16.28 -19.83
CA HIS A 244 -13.54 -16.42 -20.96
C HIS A 244 -14.20 -17.80 -20.99
N SER A 245 -13.50 -18.87 -20.59
CA SER A 245 -14.05 -20.22 -20.55
C SER A 245 -15.11 -20.45 -19.46
N GLU A 246 -15.26 -19.55 -18.49
CA GLU A 246 -16.19 -19.69 -17.34
C GLU A 246 -17.60 -19.11 -17.60
N ASP A 247 -18.03 -19.13 -18.86
CA ASP A 247 -19.29 -18.54 -19.33
C ASP A 247 -19.44 -17.03 -19.01
N SER A 248 -20.49 -16.38 -19.52
CA SER A 248 -20.76 -14.94 -19.36
C SER A 248 -21.22 -14.55 -17.94
N SER A 249 -20.44 -14.94 -16.94
CA SER A 249 -20.67 -14.67 -15.52
C SER A 249 -20.72 -13.17 -15.24
N LEU A 250 -21.51 -12.79 -14.22
CA LEU A 250 -21.55 -11.44 -13.68
C LEU A 250 -20.70 -11.38 -12.41
N ILE A 251 -19.71 -10.49 -12.42
CA ILE A 251 -18.93 -10.15 -11.23
C ILE A 251 -19.38 -8.80 -10.66
N PHE A 252 -19.05 -8.58 -9.40
CA PHE A 252 -19.25 -7.32 -8.71
C PHE A 252 -17.92 -6.57 -8.62
N LEU A 253 -17.95 -5.32 -9.09
CA LEU A 253 -16.91 -4.35 -8.84
C LEU A 253 -17.31 -3.47 -7.66
N VAL A 254 -16.38 -3.27 -6.74
CA VAL A 254 -16.56 -2.46 -5.53
C VAL A 254 -15.42 -1.45 -5.43
N LEU A 255 -15.62 -0.39 -4.66
CA LEU A 255 -14.52 0.52 -4.34
C LEU A 255 -13.47 -0.26 -3.53
N THR A 256 -12.25 -0.30 -4.05
CA THR A 256 -11.10 -0.94 -3.41
C THR A 256 -10.05 0.11 -3.09
N HIS A 257 -9.27 -0.13 -2.04
CA HIS A 257 -8.08 0.65 -1.71
C HIS A 257 -7.00 0.52 -2.79
N GLY A 258 -6.85 -0.65 -3.41
CA GLY A 258 -5.90 -0.89 -4.51
C GLY A 258 -4.52 -1.34 -4.03
N ASP A 259 -4.09 -0.90 -2.85
CA ASP A 259 -2.87 -1.42 -2.20
C ASP A 259 -3.12 -1.83 -0.75
N PHE A 260 -4.21 -2.59 -0.54
CA PHE A 260 -4.67 -2.99 0.79
C PHE A 260 -3.75 -4.05 1.42
N CYS A 261 -2.64 -3.60 1.97
CA CYS A 261 -1.61 -4.47 2.53
C CYS A 261 -1.10 -3.99 3.89
N PRO A 262 -0.47 -4.88 4.69
CA PRO A 262 0.10 -4.53 5.99
C PRO A 262 1.08 -3.34 5.98
N ALA A 263 1.72 -3.01 4.85
CA ALA A 263 2.63 -1.88 4.76
C ALA A 263 1.93 -0.51 4.85
N ASN A 264 0.66 -0.47 4.44
CA ASN A 264 -0.22 0.70 4.43
C ASN A 264 -1.20 0.72 5.61
N MET A 265 -1.02 -0.21 6.56
CA MET A 265 -1.84 -0.38 7.75
C MET A 265 -1.10 0.12 8.99
N LEU A 266 -1.75 1.00 9.75
CA LEU A 266 -1.24 1.58 10.99
C LEU A 266 -2.13 1.18 12.16
N ASN A 267 -1.55 0.49 13.14
CA ASN A 267 -2.20 0.20 14.41
C ASN A 267 -2.11 1.44 15.31
N THR A 268 -3.24 2.10 15.54
CA THR A 268 -3.36 3.27 16.41
C THR A 268 -3.99 2.88 17.75
N ARG A 269 -4.06 3.82 18.68
CA ARG A 269 -4.83 3.63 19.93
C ARG A 269 -6.34 3.54 19.70
N HIS A 270 -6.82 3.99 18.54
CA HIS A 270 -8.23 4.01 18.15
C HIS A 270 -8.58 2.89 17.16
N GLY A 271 -7.69 1.92 16.97
CA GLY A 271 -7.87 0.83 16.01
C GLY A 271 -7.00 0.97 14.76
N LEU A 272 -7.35 0.19 13.75
CA LEU A 272 -6.65 0.14 12.48
C LEU A 272 -6.95 1.40 11.65
N LYS A 273 -5.90 2.00 11.09
CA LYS A 273 -5.99 3.01 10.05
C LYS A 273 -5.27 2.54 8.79
N VAL A 274 -5.83 2.83 7.62
CA VAL A 274 -5.28 2.48 6.31
C VAL A 274 -4.94 3.77 5.58
N ILE A 275 -3.70 3.91 5.12
CA ILE A 275 -3.18 5.12 4.46
C ILE A 275 -2.86 4.85 2.98
N ASP A 276 -2.53 5.90 2.23
CA ASP A 276 -2.09 5.82 0.84
C ASP A 276 -3.19 5.36 -0.16
N TRP A 277 -4.35 6.01 -0.06
CA TRP A 277 -5.54 5.81 -0.92
C TRP A 277 -5.39 6.32 -2.37
N GLU A 278 -4.18 6.64 -2.83
CA GLU A 278 -3.94 7.17 -4.19
C GLU A 278 -4.24 6.16 -5.31
N SER A 279 -4.42 4.88 -4.96
CA SER A 279 -4.76 3.79 -5.90
C SER A 279 -6.21 3.33 -5.82
N ALA A 280 -7.05 4.05 -5.05
CA ALA A 280 -8.43 3.66 -4.81
C ALA A 280 -9.28 3.78 -6.08
N THR A 281 -9.95 2.71 -6.47
CA THR A 281 -10.85 2.67 -7.63
C THR A 281 -11.72 1.42 -7.58
N PHE A 282 -12.66 1.29 -8.51
CA PHE A 282 -13.49 0.10 -8.64
C PHE A 282 -12.71 -1.08 -9.23
N ARG A 283 -12.72 -2.20 -8.51
CA ARG A 283 -12.09 -3.48 -8.89
C ARG A 283 -12.96 -4.64 -8.40
N SER A 284 -12.62 -5.85 -8.78
CA SER A 284 -13.28 -7.07 -8.34
C SER A 284 -13.40 -7.15 -6.80
N ALA A 285 -14.52 -7.64 -6.30
CA ALA A 285 -14.87 -7.61 -4.88
C ALA A 285 -13.86 -8.30 -3.92
N LEU A 286 -13.05 -9.24 -4.42
CA LEU A 286 -11.99 -9.89 -3.63
C LEU A 286 -10.59 -9.30 -3.86
N PHE A 287 -10.44 -8.22 -4.62
CA PHE A 287 -9.13 -7.66 -4.93
C PHE A 287 -8.34 -7.30 -3.66
N ASP A 288 -8.92 -6.53 -2.73
CA ASP A 288 -8.25 -6.14 -1.49
C ASP A 288 -8.08 -7.32 -0.51
N PHE A 289 -8.99 -8.29 -0.54
CA PHE A 289 -8.85 -9.54 0.22
C PHE A 289 -7.57 -10.28 -0.20
N TYR A 290 -7.40 -10.56 -1.49
CA TYR A 290 -6.21 -11.25 -2.00
C TYR A 290 -4.95 -10.38 -1.85
N SER A 291 -5.06 -9.07 -2.01
CA SER A 291 -3.95 -8.12 -1.79
C SER A 291 -3.36 -8.25 -0.38
N TYR A 292 -4.21 -8.41 0.63
CA TYR A 292 -3.77 -8.59 2.02
C TYR A 292 -2.95 -9.86 2.22
N PHE A 293 -3.40 -10.98 1.64
CA PHE A 293 -2.75 -12.29 1.78
C PHE A 293 -1.49 -12.40 0.93
N PHE A 294 -1.57 -12.15 -0.38
CA PHE A 294 -0.44 -12.32 -1.31
C PHE A 294 0.75 -11.40 -1.01
N PHE A 295 0.50 -10.25 -0.38
CA PHE A 295 1.58 -9.38 0.12
C PHE A 295 2.57 -10.15 1.02
N ARG A 296 2.10 -11.13 1.79
CA ARG A 296 2.95 -11.88 2.74
C ARG A 296 3.87 -12.87 2.05
N THR A 297 3.44 -13.50 0.96
CA THR A 297 4.33 -14.35 0.16
C THR A 297 5.43 -13.51 -0.48
N LEU A 298 5.10 -12.38 -1.08
CA LEU A 298 6.07 -11.57 -1.82
C LEU A 298 7.02 -10.78 -0.93
N HIS A 299 6.52 -10.21 0.18
CA HIS A 299 7.34 -9.33 1.03
C HIS A 299 7.80 -9.97 2.33
N GLN A 300 7.20 -11.08 2.76
CA GLN A 300 7.57 -11.81 3.99
C GLN A 300 8.06 -13.23 3.70
N LYS A 301 8.13 -13.64 2.42
CA LYS A 301 8.56 -14.97 2.00
C LYS A 301 7.75 -16.08 2.67
N LEU A 302 6.45 -15.84 2.88
CA LEU A 302 5.54 -16.87 3.38
C LEU A 302 5.41 -17.99 2.32
N PRO A 303 5.62 -19.26 2.68
CA PRO A 303 5.36 -20.39 1.81
C PRO A 303 3.92 -20.41 1.26
N LEU A 304 3.76 -20.82 0.00
CA LEU A 304 2.47 -20.79 -0.70
C LEU A 304 1.43 -21.77 -0.16
N ASP A 305 1.87 -22.94 0.32
CA ASP A 305 1.01 -23.92 1.01
C ASP A 305 0.34 -23.29 2.25
N LYS A 306 1.10 -22.52 3.03
CA LYS A 306 0.58 -21.80 4.19
C LYS A 306 -0.36 -20.66 3.79
N LEU A 307 -0.01 -19.94 2.73
CA LEU A 307 -0.89 -18.89 2.18
C LEU A 307 -2.24 -19.49 1.75
N SER A 308 -2.23 -20.61 1.02
CA SER A 308 -3.45 -21.29 0.55
C SER A 308 -4.33 -21.69 1.72
N ALA A 309 -3.75 -22.36 2.74
CA ALA A 309 -4.50 -22.76 3.93
C ALA A 309 -5.11 -21.57 4.70
N GLU A 310 -4.40 -20.45 4.77
CA GLU A 310 -4.93 -19.23 5.40
C GLU A 310 -6.07 -18.61 4.59
N ILE A 311 -5.97 -18.58 3.26
CA ILE A 311 -7.05 -18.10 2.36
C ILE A 311 -8.28 -19.00 2.47
N GLU A 312 -8.10 -20.32 2.40
CA GLU A 312 -9.15 -21.33 2.54
C GLU A 312 -9.89 -21.22 3.89
N THR A 313 -9.17 -20.81 4.95
CA THR A 313 -9.77 -20.58 6.27
C THR A 313 -10.43 -19.20 6.39
N ALA A 314 -9.87 -18.18 5.74
CA ALA A 314 -10.30 -16.79 5.89
C ALA A 314 -11.48 -16.41 5.00
N LEU A 315 -11.51 -16.91 3.76
CA LEU A 315 -12.50 -16.52 2.77
C LEU A 315 -13.93 -16.96 3.15
N PRO A 316 -14.18 -18.20 3.62
CA PRO A 316 -15.53 -18.60 4.02
C PRO A 316 -16.08 -17.70 5.13
N TYR A 317 -15.24 -17.29 6.09
CA TYR A 317 -15.66 -16.38 7.16
C TYR A 317 -16.11 -15.02 6.60
N LEU A 318 -15.33 -14.41 5.69
CA LEU A 318 -15.71 -13.16 5.05
C LEU A 318 -17.01 -13.31 4.27
N ILE A 319 -17.14 -14.39 3.49
CA ILE A 319 -18.34 -14.68 2.71
C ILE A 319 -19.57 -14.84 3.60
N THR A 320 -19.47 -15.57 4.73
CA THR A 320 -20.58 -15.73 5.68
C THR A 320 -21.01 -14.39 6.27
N LYS A 321 -20.07 -13.49 6.56
CA LYS A 321 -20.42 -12.15 7.04
C LYS A 321 -21.12 -11.32 5.98
N LEU A 322 -20.62 -11.36 4.74
CA LEU A 322 -21.26 -10.69 3.62
C LEU A 322 -22.65 -11.28 3.31
N ASP A 323 -22.87 -12.57 3.55
CA ASP A 323 -24.17 -13.23 3.35
C ASP A 323 -25.28 -12.60 4.20
N ALA A 324 -24.94 -12.16 5.41
CA ALA A 324 -25.89 -11.51 6.30
C ALA A 324 -26.23 -10.06 5.89
N ILE A 325 -25.41 -9.42 5.05
CA ILE A 325 -25.52 -7.98 4.74
C ILE A 325 -25.86 -7.74 3.26
N THR A 326 -25.25 -8.50 2.35
CA THR A 326 -25.38 -8.40 0.90
C THR A 326 -25.37 -9.79 0.23
N PRO A 327 -26.49 -10.55 0.34
CA PRO A 327 -26.60 -11.93 -0.18
C PRO A 327 -26.27 -12.07 -1.67
N ALA A 328 -26.54 -11.02 -2.47
CA ALA A 328 -26.25 -11.03 -3.89
C ALA A 328 -24.73 -11.07 -4.17
N VAL A 329 -23.94 -10.30 -3.41
CA VAL A 329 -22.48 -10.30 -3.54
C VAL A 329 -21.91 -11.60 -2.99
N SER A 330 -22.32 -12.02 -1.79
CA SER A 330 -21.83 -13.29 -1.21
C SER A 330 -22.15 -14.49 -2.10
N GLY A 331 -23.35 -14.54 -2.69
CA GLY A 331 -23.75 -15.58 -3.64
C GLY A 331 -22.83 -15.63 -4.86
N SER A 332 -22.54 -14.47 -5.47
CA SER A 332 -21.58 -14.39 -6.58
C SER A 332 -20.16 -14.79 -6.17
N LEU A 333 -19.70 -14.39 -4.98
CA LEU A 333 -18.38 -14.78 -4.46
C LEU A 333 -18.27 -16.29 -4.24
N LYS A 334 -19.33 -16.93 -3.70
CA LYS A 334 -19.41 -18.39 -3.51
C LYS A 334 -19.37 -19.13 -4.85
N SER A 335 -20.17 -18.69 -5.82
CA SER A 335 -20.28 -19.37 -7.12
C SER A 335 -19.08 -19.17 -8.02
N PHE A 336 -18.40 -18.02 -7.91
CA PHE A 336 -17.37 -17.59 -8.87
C PHE A 336 -16.04 -17.24 -8.21
N GLU A 337 -15.72 -17.84 -7.06
CA GLU A 337 -14.49 -17.57 -6.30
C GLU A 337 -13.24 -17.57 -7.18
N ARG A 338 -13.09 -18.62 -8.02
CA ARG A 338 -11.96 -18.78 -8.92
C ARG A 338 -11.83 -17.64 -9.92
N ILE A 339 -12.95 -17.16 -10.45
CA ILE A 339 -13.00 -16.03 -11.38
C ILE A 339 -12.51 -14.75 -10.68
N TYR A 340 -13.00 -14.48 -9.46
CA TYR A 340 -12.53 -13.31 -8.69
C TYR A 340 -11.02 -13.38 -8.38
N ARG A 341 -10.49 -14.58 -8.13
CA ARG A 341 -9.06 -14.78 -7.93
C ARG A 341 -8.24 -14.46 -9.18
N TRP A 342 -8.68 -14.92 -10.35
CA TRP A 342 -8.03 -14.58 -11.62
C TRP A 342 -8.14 -13.10 -11.96
N PHE A 343 -9.27 -12.45 -11.66
CA PHE A 343 -9.38 -11.00 -11.78
C PHE A 343 -8.38 -10.29 -10.89
N PHE A 344 -8.23 -10.71 -9.64
CA PHE A 344 -7.20 -10.14 -8.77
C PHE A 344 -5.81 -10.21 -9.41
N TYR A 345 -5.45 -11.33 -10.03
CA TYR A 345 -4.17 -11.45 -10.72
C TYR A 345 -4.02 -10.44 -11.87
N ILE A 346 -5.01 -10.42 -12.78
CA ILE A 346 -5.05 -9.49 -13.92
C ILE A 346 -4.96 -8.04 -13.44
N GLU A 347 -5.80 -7.66 -12.48
CA GLU A 347 -5.90 -6.31 -11.94
C GLU A 347 -4.62 -5.88 -11.21
N ARG A 348 -3.96 -6.79 -10.50
CA ARG A 348 -2.70 -6.53 -9.78
C ARG A 348 -1.56 -6.28 -10.74
N ILE A 349 -1.39 -7.13 -11.76
CA ILE A 349 -0.38 -6.93 -12.80
C ILE A 349 -0.67 -5.64 -13.58
N PHE A 350 -1.93 -5.40 -13.95
CA PHE A 350 -2.34 -4.17 -14.64
C PHE A 350 -1.97 -2.92 -13.83
N MET A 351 -2.28 -2.92 -12.52
CA MET A 351 -1.95 -1.81 -11.64
C MET A 351 -0.44 -1.55 -11.57
N LEU A 352 0.38 -2.60 -11.50
CA LEU A 352 1.84 -2.46 -11.46
C LEU A 352 2.40 -1.94 -12.79
N VAL A 353 1.87 -2.39 -13.94
CA VAL A 353 2.23 -1.86 -15.26
C VAL A 353 1.89 -0.36 -15.36
N VAL A 354 0.71 0.05 -14.88
CA VAL A 354 0.35 1.48 -14.84
C VAL A 354 1.30 2.28 -13.94
N ARG A 355 1.74 1.68 -12.81
CA ARG A 355 2.65 2.33 -11.85
C ARG A 355 4.07 2.50 -12.41
N GLU A 356 4.57 1.53 -13.17
CA GLU A 356 5.90 1.55 -13.80
C GLU A 356 6.16 2.88 -14.54
N ARG A 357 5.15 3.39 -15.24
CA ARG A 357 5.22 4.64 -16.01
C ARG A 357 5.61 5.87 -15.18
N TYR A 358 5.30 5.88 -13.89
CA TYR A 358 5.43 7.06 -13.03
C TYR A 358 6.46 6.90 -11.91
N ASP A 359 6.74 5.67 -11.50
CA ASP A 359 7.57 5.38 -10.33
C ASP A 359 8.98 4.95 -10.77
N THR A 360 9.90 5.91 -10.77
CA THR A 360 11.29 5.72 -11.19
C THR A 360 12.20 5.13 -10.10
N LYS A 361 11.66 4.76 -8.94
CA LYS A 361 12.47 4.37 -7.78
C LYS A 361 12.55 2.86 -7.53
N LEU A 362 11.65 2.09 -8.12
CA LEU A 362 11.52 0.66 -7.87
C LEU A 362 11.77 -0.11 -9.15
N ASP A 363 12.41 -1.28 -9.02
CA ASP A 363 12.39 -2.27 -10.10
C ASP A 363 11.00 -2.90 -10.16
N ILE A 364 10.09 -2.17 -10.80
CA ILE A 364 8.70 -2.57 -10.92
C ILE A 364 8.58 -3.79 -11.84
N MET A 365 9.51 -3.96 -12.78
CA MET A 365 9.49 -5.08 -13.70
C MET A 365 9.79 -6.40 -12.97
N ASP A 366 10.86 -6.45 -12.18
CA ASP A 366 11.17 -7.62 -11.35
C ASP A 366 10.03 -7.93 -10.36
N THR A 367 9.40 -6.87 -9.84
CA THR A 367 8.22 -7.02 -8.99
C THR A 367 7.06 -7.69 -9.76
N ILE A 368 6.73 -7.21 -10.96
CA ILE A 368 5.68 -7.78 -11.82
C ILE A 368 5.95 -9.26 -12.10
N LEU A 369 7.18 -9.59 -12.50
CA LEU A 369 7.56 -10.97 -12.81
C LEU A 369 7.46 -11.89 -11.59
N SER A 370 7.86 -11.39 -10.41
CA SER A 370 7.72 -12.12 -9.15
C SER A 370 6.25 -12.40 -8.81
N TYR A 371 5.35 -11.43 -9.06
CA TYR A 371 3.91 -11.66 -8.90
C TYR A 371 3.39 -12.73 -9.86
N ILE A 372 3.78 -12.69 -11.13
CA ILE A 372 3.37 -13.70 -12.14
C ILE A 372 3.81 -15.10 -11.73
N GLU A 373 5.06 -15.26 -11.28
CA GLU A 373 5.59 -16.54 -10.79
C GLU A 373 4.77 -17.06 -9.60
N VAL A 374 4.57 -16.21 -8.59
CA VAL A 374 3.78 -16.53 -7.39
C VAL A 374 2.34 -16.93 -7.74
N PHE A 375 1.71 -16.25 -8.70
CA PHE A 375 0.34 -16.58 -9.13
C PHE A 375 0.27 -17.90 -9.87
N ASN A 376 1.22 -18.19 -10.77
CA ASN A 376 1.27 -19.46 -11.48
C ASN A 376 1.48 -20.62 -10.50
N SER A 377 2.46 -20.51 -9.60
CA SER A 377 2.72 -21.54 -8.58
C SER A 377 1.55 -21.72 -7.60
N TYR A 378 0.82 -20.66 -7.28
CA TYR A 378 -0.39 -20.79 -6.47
C TYR A 378 -1.47 -21.60 -7.18
N GLU A 379 -1.70 -21.37 -8.48
CA GLU A 379 -2.68 -22.13 -9.25
C GLU A 379 -2.30 -23.60 -9.41
N GLU A 380 -1.00 -23.91 -9.51
CA GLU A 380 -0.49 -25.30 -9.51
C GLU A 380 -0.83 -26.01 -8.19
N ILE A 381 -0.47 -25.42 -7.05
CA ILE A 381 -0.77 -25.97 -5.71
C ILE A 381 -2.29 -26.13 -5.51
N TYR A 382 -3.07 -25.14 -5.95
CA TYR A 382 -4.52 -25.18 -5.83
C TYR A 382 -5.14 -26.32 -6.65
N ALA A 383 -4.64 -26.55 -7.87
CA ALA A 383 -5.08 -27.67 -8.72
C ALA A 383 -4.74 -29.03 -8.09
N GLU A 384 -3.53 -29.20 -7.58
CA GLU A 384 -3.11 -30.43 -6.89
C GLU A 384 -3.97 -30.73 -5.65
N ASN A 385 -4.33 -29.70 -4.88
CA ASN A 385 -5.17 -29.87 -3.70
C ASN A 385 -6.62 -30.22 -4.07
N ALA A 386 -7.15 -29.62 -5.14
CA ALA A 386 -8.48 -29.94 -5.65
C ALA A 386 -8.57 -31.41 -6.13
N GLU A 387 -7.54 -31.91 -6.81
CA GLU A 387 -7.47 -33.32 -7.22
C GLU A 387 -7.40 -34.28 -6.02
N LYS A 388 -6.67 -33.91 -4.96
CA LYS A 388 -6.59 -34.71 -3.72
C LYS A 388 -7.91 -34.77 -2.96
N MET A 389 -8.77 -33.76 -3.06
CA MET A 389 -10.10 -33.77 -2.42
C MET A 389 -11.13 -34.60 -3.18
N GLN A 390 -10.89 -34.91 -4.46
CA GLN A 390 -11.79 -35.72 -5.29
C GLN A 390 -11.49 -37.21 -5.24
N LYS A 391 -10.31 -37.60 -4.76
CA LYS A 391 -9.90 -38.98 -4.52
C LYS A 391 -10.17 -39.36 -3.06
#